data_AF-A0A7S3NEK2-F1
#
_entry.id   AF-A0A7S3NEK2-F1
#
_cell.length_a   1.000
_cell.length_b   1.000
_cell.length_c   1.000
_cell.angle_alpha   90.00
_cell.angle_beta   90.00
_cell.angle_gamma   90.00
#
_symmetry.space_group_name_H-M   'P 1'
#
loop_
_entity.id
_entity.type
_entity.pdbx_description
1 polymer ?
#
loop_
_entity_poly.entity_id
_entity_poly.type
_entity_poly.pdbx_seq_one_letter_code
_entity_poly.pdbx_strand_id
1 'polypeptide(L)'
;MEDEKITICFDASKSEGLNPKKGYEEFFKKMKHDYKCSLNKEEIDISNLDGIKIFILGMPRQMFNAKELDHLKQFVHSGRSLMVFLGEGGEQKNNTNINYLLEQFKISVNDDSVVRTSYYKYLHPKEAFVSNGCLSRDFVRVCKGLQLRPDAATALGGGKYSKKYADLNEDGGKDERAGLEYVYC
;
A
#
# COMPACT_ATOMS: atom_id res chain seq x y z
N MET A 1 -0.36 3.64 30.01
CA MET A 1 -0.09 4.57 28.89
C MET A 1 -1.05 4.17 27.80
N GLU A 2 -2.01 5.02 27.43
CA GLU A 2 -2.82 4.78 26.23
C GLU A 2 -1.85 4.61 25.05
N ASP A 3 -1.94 3.48 24.34
CA ASP A 3 -1.16 3.28 23.13
C ASP A 3 -1.60 4.36 22.13
N GLU A 4 -0.70 5.29 21.81
CA GLU A 4 -0.94 6.33 20.83
C GLU A 4 -1.35 5.70 19.49
N LYS A 5 -2.52 6.06 18.98
CA LYS A 5 -3.03 5.53 17.71
C LYS A 5 -2.04 5.86 16.59
N ILE A 6 -1.78 4.88 15.71
CA ILE A 6 -1.00 5.11 14.50
C ILE A 6 -1.61 6.26 13.70
N THR A 7 -0.75 7.19 13.28
CA THR A 7 -1.10 8.21 12.29
C THR A 7 -0.79 7.72 10.87
N ILE A 8 -1.84 7.64 10.05
CA ILE A 8 -1.79 7.43 8.59
C ILE A 8 -2.00 8.78 7.91
N CYS A 9 -1.06 9.20 7.07
CA CYS A 9 -1.17 10.42 6.30
C CYS A 9 -1.40 10.10 4.82
N PHE A 10 -2.40 10.74 4.24
CA PHE A 10 -2.67 10.71 2.80
C PHE A 10 -2.08 11.96 2.18
N ASP A 11 -1.30 11.81 1.11
CA ASP A 11 -0.77 12.97 0.39
C ASP A 11 -1.82 13.57 -0.57
N ALA A 12 -1.74 14.88 -0.73
CA ALA A 12 -2.46 15.67 -1.72
C ALA A 12 -1.55 16.77 -2.33
N SER A 13 -0.23 16.73 -2.06
CA SER A 13 0.74 17.73 -2.49
C SER A 13 1.10 17.64 -3.98
N LYS A 14 1.01 16.45 -4.59
CA LYS A 14 1.37 16.20 -6.00
C LYS A 14 0.15 16.01 -6.89
N SER A 15 -0.96 16.66 -6.55
CA SER A 15 -2.22 16.57 -7.30
C SER A 15 -2.72 15.13 -7.45
N GLU A 16 -2.65 14.35 -6.38
CA GLU A 16 -2.98 12.94 -6.27
C GLU A 16 -4.31 12.61 -6.95
N GLY A 17 -4.29 11.56 -7.78
CA GLY A 17 -5.48 10.99 -8.39
C GLY A 17 -6.41 10.38 -7.35
N LEU A 18 -5.85 9.86 -6.26
CA LEU A 18 -6.53 9.18 -5.17
C LEU A 18 -6.20 9.83 -3.82
N ASN A 19 -7.23 10.31 -3.12
CA ASN A 19 -7.10 10.89 -1.79
C ASN A 19 -8.43 10.74 -1.02
N PRO A 20 -8.51 11.06 0.28
CA PRO A 20 -9.73 10.91 1.07
C PRO A 20 -10.99 11.59 0.52
N LYS A 21 -10.86 12.56 -0.39
CA LYS A 21 -11.95 13.26 -1.06
C LYS A 21 -12.22 12.77 -2.48
N LYS A 22 -11.39 11.84 -2.98
CA LYS A 22 -11.42 11.37 -4.36
C LYS A 22 -10.93 9.93 -4.43
N GLY A 23 -11.86 8.98 -4.55
CA GLY A 23 -11.59 7.56 -4.79
C GLY A 23 -11.22 6.75 -3.54
N TYR A 24 -10.74 7.40 -2.46
CA TYR A 24 -10.45 6.75 -1.17
C TYR A 24 -11.47 7.09 -0.07
N GLU A 25 -12.67 7.54 -0.39
CA GLU A 25 -13.68 7.93 0.62
C GLU A 25 -14.00 6.76 1.56
N GLU A 26 -14.30 5.59 1.00
CA GLU A 26 -14.61 4.37 1.78
C GLU A 26 -13.38 3.79 2.49
N PHE A 27 -12.21 3.82 1.83
CA PHE A 27 -10.95 3.39 2.43
C PHE A 27 -10.60 4.25 3.66
N PHE A 28 -10.73 5.57 3.52
CA PHE A 28 -10.47 6.53 4.58
C PHE A 28 -11.46 6.39 5.75
N LYS A 29 -12.77 6.19 5.47
CA LYS A 29 -13.78 5.93 6.51
C LYS A 29 -13.43 4.69 7.34
N LYS A 30 -13.00 3.60 6.69
CA LYS A 30 -12.56 2.37 7.37
C LYS A 30 -11.31 2.61 8.22
N MET A 31 -10.30 3.30 7.67
CA MET A 31 -9.06 3.55 8.40
C MET A 31 -9.26 4.45 9.62
N LYS A 32 -10.14 5.44 9.55
CA LYS A 32 -10.47 6.33 10.67
C LYS A 32 -11.04 5.65 11.90
N HIS A 33 -11.60 4.44 11.76
CA HIS A 33 -12.13 3.69 12.89
C HIS A 33 -11.00 3.30 13.87
N ASP A 34 -9.93 2.72 13.32
CA ASP A 34 -8.82 2.16 14.11
C ASP A 34 -7.63 3.13 14.25
N TYR A 35 -7.45 4.04 13.28
CA TYR A 35 -6.25 4.86 13.14
C TYR A 35 -6.56 6.35 13.16
N LYS A 36 -5.56 7.15 13.53
CA LYS A 36 -5.59 8.59 13.29
C LYS A 36 -5.27 8.81 11.81
N CYS A 37 -6.08 9.59 11.11
CA CYS A 37 -5.83 9.91 9.70
C CYS A 37 -5.62 11.41 9.51
N SER A 38 -4.58 11.78 8.76
CA SER A 38 -4.28 13.15 8.35
C SER A 38 -4.18 13.26 6.83
N LEU A 39 -4.18 14.50 6.33
CA LEU A 39 -4.04 14.83 4.92
C LEU A 39 -2.91 15.85 4.79
N ASN A 40 -1.86 15.52 4.04
CA ASN A 40 -0.83 16.48 3.66
C ASN A 40 -1.27 17.24 2.41
N LYS A 41 -1.08 18.56 2.39
CA LYS A 41 -1.29 19.40 1.19
C LYS A 41 -0.10 20.29 0.88
N GLU A 42 0.92 20.23 1.72
CA GLU A 42 2.10 21.05 1.65
C GLU A 42 3.22 20.25 0.99
N GLU A 43 4.29 20.94 0.58
CA GLU A 43 5.49 20.29 0.05
C GLU A 43 6.04 19.26 1.04
N ILE A 44 6.50 18.10 0.58
CA ILE A 44 6.93 17.02 1.47
C ILE A 44 8.24 17.39 2.18
N ASP A 45 8.18 17.50 3.50
CA ASP A 45 9.30 17.90 4.33
C ASP A 45 9.45 17.00 5.56
N ILE A 46 10.67 16.75 6.01
CA ILE A 46 10.87 15.87 7.17
C ILE A 46 10.13 16.36 8.43
N SER A 47 9.95 17.69 8.58
CA SER A 47 9.22 18.29 9.70
C SER A 47 7.71 18.00 9.64
N ASN A 48 7.10 17.97 8.45
CA ASN A 48 5.68 17.66 8.29
C ASN A 48 5.37 16.16 8.32
N LEU A 49 6.41 15.33 8.20
CA LEU A 49 6.33 13.88 8.34
C LEU A 49 6.46 13.40 9.80
N ASP A 50 6.68 14.30 10.76
CA ASP A 50 6.83 13.90 12.15
C ASP A 50 5.53 13.33 12.75
N GLY A 51 5.67 12.35 13.65
CA GLY A 51 4.53 11.62 14.23
C GLY A 51 3.75 10.71 13.27
N ILE A 52 3.96 10.81 11.95
CA ILE A 52 3.35 9.93 10.95
C ILE A 52 4.07 8.57 10.94
N LYS A 53 3.32 7.47 10.85
CA LYS A 53 3.90 6.12 10.70
C LYS A 53 3.70 5.54 9.31
N ILE A 54 2.60 5.90 8.65
CA ILE A 54 2.29 5.46 7.29
C ILE A 54 2.00 6.69 6.43
N PHE A 55 2.72 6.85 5.33
CA PHE A 55 2.49 7.92 4.35
C PHE A 55 2.02 7.29 3.03
N ILE A 56 0.95 7.81 2.44
CA ILE A 56 0.29 7.24 1.26
C ILE A 56 0.35 8.23 0.09
N LEU A 57 1.02 7.83 -0.99
CA LEU A 57 1.03 8.53 -2.27
C LEU A 57 0.00 7.88 -3.20
N GLY A 58 -1.15 8.52 -3.37
CA GLY A 58 -2.26 8.00 -4.16
C GLY A 58 -2.27 8.53 -5.60
N MET A 59 -1.54 7.87 -6.51
CA MET A 59 -1.39 8.30 -7.90
C MET A 59 -0.89 9.75 -8.01
N PRO A 60 0.35 10.05 -7.59
CA PRO A 60 0.92 11.39 -7.78
C PRO A 60 0.92 11.75 -9.26
N ARG A 61 0.60 13.02 -9.58
CA ARG A 61 0.47 13.53 -10.96
C ARG A 61 1.37 14.72 -11.27
N GLN A 62 2.37 14.90 -10.42
CA GLN A 62 3.40 15.93 -10.55
C GLN A 62 4.75 15.33 -10.17
N MET A 63 5.82 15.97 -10.63
CA MET A 63 7.17 15.60 -10.27
C MET A 63 7.49 16.00 -8.82
N PHE A 64 8.24 15.13 -8.16
CA PHE A 64 8.91 15.39 -6.90
C PHE A 64 10.26 16.05 -7.19
N ASN A 65 10.60 17.04 -6.37
CA ASN A 65 11.94 17.60 -6.36
C ASN A 65 12.91 16.68 -5.58
N ALA A 66 14.21 16.93 -5.71
CA ALA A 66 15.23 16.10 -5.08
C ALA A 66 15.13 16.04 -3.54
N LYS A 67 14.69 17.14 -2.89
CA LYS A 67 14.55 17.19 -1.43
C LYS A 67 13.38 16.34 -0.96
N GLU A 68 12.24 16.42 -1.64
CA GLU A 68 11.06 15.61 -1.30
C GLU A 68 11.37 14.11 -1.38
N LEU A 69 12.07 13.68 -2.44
CA LEU A 69 12.47 12.28 -2.58
C LEU A 69 13.47 11.85 -1.49
N ASP A 70 14.40 12.72 -1.11
CA ASP A 70 15.32 12.46 0.00
C ASP A 70 14.58 12.37 1.34
N HIS A 71 13.62 13.26 1.61
CA HIS A 71 12.79 13.20 2.81
C HIS A 71 11.95 11.93 2.87
N LEU A 72 11.35 11.49 1.76
CA LEU A 72 10.63 10.21 1.68
C LEU A 72 11.56 9.02 1.92
N LYS A 73 12.78 9.08 1.39
CA LYS A 73 13.79 8.05 1.66
C LYS A 73 14.14 8.00 3.13
N GLN A 74 14.45 9.14 3.76
CA GLN A 74 14.75 9.24 5.20
C GLN A 74 13.57 8.75 6.04
N PHE A 75 12.34 9.07 5.65
CA PHE A 75 11.12 8.60 6.29
C PHE A 75 11.08 7.07 6.35
N VAL A 76 11.33 6.38 5.23
CA VAL A 76 11.40 4.90 5.20
C VAL A 76 12.55 4.37 6.06
N HIS A 77 13.74 4.97 5.96
CA HIS A 77 14.91 4.54 6.76
C HIS A 77 14.72 4.74 8.27
N SER A 78 13.86 5.68 8.68
CA SER A 78 13.49 5.89 10.08
C SER A 78 12.52 4.83 10.64
N GLY A 79 12.23 3.78 9.88
CA GLY A 79 11.33 2.69 10.29
C GLY A 79 9.84 3.01 10.08
N ARG A 80 9.52 4.03 9.28
CA ARG A 80 8.15 4.37 8.90
C ARG A 80 7.83 3.78 7.51
N SER A 81 6.54 3.68 7.17
CA SER A 81 6.09 2.95 5.97
C SER A 81 5.56 3.90 4.90
N LEU A 82 6.11 3.81 3.69
CA LEU A 82 5.61 4.52 2.51
C LEU A 82 4.78 3.56 1.65
N MET A 83 3.55 3.95 1.32
CA MET A 83 2.69 3.23 0.40
C MET A 83 2.50 4.05 -0.87
N VAL A 84 2.82 3.48 -2.02
CA VAL A 84 2.77 4.15 -3.32
C VAL A 84 1.81 3.42 -4.23
N PHE A 85 0.85 4.14 -4.80
CA PHE A 85 -0.06 3.66 -5.82
C PHE A 85 0.15 4.43 -7.12
N LEU A 86 0.36 3.72 -8.22
CA LEU A 86 0.30 4.26 -9.58
C LEU A 86 -0.71 3.46 -10.38
N GLY A 87 -1.22 4.07 -11.46
CA GLY A 87 -2.13 3.41 -12.39
C GLY A 87 -1.41 2.88 -13.61
N GLU A 88 -2.19 2.38 -14.57
CA GLU A 88 -1.68 1.98 -15.87
C GLU A 88 -0.91 3.10 -16.61
N GLY A 89 0.03 2.71 -17.45
CA GLY A 89 0.92 3.62 -18.15
C GLY A 89 1.99 4.26 -17.26
N GLY A 90 2.13 3.77 -16.02
CA GLY A 90 3.25 4.06 -15.15
C GLY A 90 3.41 5.53 -14.79
N GLU A 91 4.66 5.91 -14.51
CA GLU A 91 4.98 7.29 -14.16
C GLU A 91 4.92 8.22 -15.38
N GLN A 92 5.11 7.69 -16.59
CA GLN A 92 5.03 8.46 -17.83
C GLN A 92 3.62 9.01 -18.04
N LYS A 93 2.59 8.15 -17.94
CA LYS A 93 1.19 8.59 -18.10
C LYS A 93 0.75 9.48 -16.95
N ASN A 94 1.23 9.21 -15.74
CA ASN A 94 0.92 10.02 -14.57
C ASN A 94 1.72 11.34 -14.51
N ASN A 95 2.72 11.55 -15.36
CA ASN A 95 3.59 12.74 -15.33
C ASN A 95 4.24 12.95 -13.96
N THR A 96 4.87 11.90 -13.43
CA THR A 96 5.64 11.92 -12.18
C THR A 96 7.00 11.27 -12.40
N ASN A 97 7.85 11.26 -11.36
CA ASN A 97 9.22 10.75 -11.37
C ASN A 97 9.51 9.89 -10.13
N ILE A 98 8.48 9.20 -9.64
CA ILE A 98 8.54 8.43 -8.40
C ILE A 98 9.50 7.23 -8.49
N ASN A 99 9.74 6.69 -9.69
CA ASN A 99 10.70 5.58 -9.88
C ASN A 99 12.10 5.96 -9.42
N TYR A 100 12.48 7.25 -9.46
CA TYR A 100 13.77 7.71 -8.95
C TYR A 100 14.00 7.37 -7.46
N LEU A 101 12.91 7.30 -6.68
CA LEU A 101 12.94 6.81 -5.30
C LEU A 101 12.80 5.29 -5.24
N LEU A 102 11.81 4.72 -5.94
CA LEU A 102 11.50 3.29 -5.86
C LEU A 102 12.67 2.40 -6.30
N GLU A 103 13.43 2.80 -7.32
CA GLU A 103 14.56 2.03 -7.85
C GLU A 103 15.69 1.88 -6.83
N GLN A 104 15.81 2.81 -5.89
CA GLN A 104 16.74 2.70 -4.76
C GLN A 104 16.38 1.54 -3.83
N PHE A 105 15.09 1.17 -3.79
CA PHE A 105 14.55 0.00 -3.12
C PHE A 105 14.35 -1.21 -4.06
N LYS A 106 14.91 -1.15 -5.28
CA LYS A 106 14.83 -2.22 -6.31
C LYS A 106 13.40 -2.51 -6.79
N ILE A 107 12.54 -1.50 -6.76
CA ILE A 107 11.16 -1.54 -7.26
C ILE A 107 11.03 -0.49 -8.36
N SER A 108 10.25 -0.76 -9.40
CA SER A 108 9.86 0.25 -10.39
C SER A 108 8.43 -0.02 -10.85
N VAL A 109 7.76 1.03 -11.31
CA VAL A 109 6.47 0.95 -12.00
C VAL A 109 6.71 1.06 -13.50
N ASN A 110 6.22 0.09 -14.26
CA ASN A 110 6.35 0.06 -15.72
C ASN A 110 5.32 0.96 -16.40
N ASP A 111 5.64 1.42 -17.60
CA ASP A 111 4.73 2.17 -18.48
C ASP A 111 3.84 1.24 -19.32
N ASP A 112 3.20 0.26 -18.68
CA ASP A 112 2.36 -0.75 -19.32
C ASP A 112 0.94 -0.79 -18.71
N SER A 113 0.10 -1.70 -19.21
CA SER A 113 -1.27 -1.89 -18.73
C SER A 113 -1.58 -3.38 -18.69
N VAL A 114 -2.13 -3.83 -17.56
CA VAL A 114 -2.59 -5.20 -17.40
C VAL A 114 -3.94 -5.35 -18.10
N VAL A 115 -4.03 -6.33 -18.99
CA VAL A 115 -5.27 -6.68 -19.70
C VAL A 115 -5.60 -8.14 -19.48
N ARG A 116 -6.89 -8.44 -19.39
CA ARG A 116 -7.37 -9.82 -19.34
C ARG A 116 -7.06 -10.53 -20.67
N THR A 117 -6.68 -11.80 -20.58
CA THR A 117 -6.45 -12.66 -21.74
C THR A 117 -7.67 -13.54 -22.06
N SER A 118 -8.62 -13.62 -21.14
CA SER A 118 -9.86 -14.40 -21.27
C SER A 118 -11.07 -13.52 -20.98
N TYR A 119 -12.18 -13.80 -21.67
CA TYR A 119 -13.43 -13.08 -21.45
C TYR A 119 -14.00 -13.41 -20.06
N TYR A 120 -14.41 -12.38 -19.32
CA TYR A 120 -15.19 -12.51 -18.09
C TYR A 120 -16.39 -11.56 -18.17
N LYS A 121 -17.57 -12.07 -17.82
CA LYS A 121 -18.83 -11.34 -17.99
C LYS A 121 -18.78 -10.00 -17.23
N TYR A 122 -19.16 -8.92 -17.92
CA TYR A 122 -19.31 -7.57 -17.37
C TYR A 122 -18.04 -6.78 -17.00
N LEU A 123 -16.84 -7.37 -17.08
CA LEU A 123 -15.61 -6.62 -16.80
C LEU A 123 -15.10 -5.90 -18.07
N HIS A 124 -14.53 -4.71 -17.89
CA HIS A 124 -13.74 -4.04 -18.92
C HIS A 124 -12.43 -4.84 -19.20
N PRO A 125 -11.82 -4.78 -20.39
CA PRO A 125 -10.56 -5.49 -20.66
C PRO A 125 -9.40 -5.22 -19.67
N LYS A 126 -9.38 -4.03 -19.07
CA LYS A 126 -8.39 -3.61 -18.05
C LYS A 126 -8.81 -3.91 -16.60
N GLU A 127 -10.02 -4.42 -16.42
CA GLU A 127 -10.48 -4.96 -15.13
C GLU A 127 -10.18 -6.47 -15.14
N ALA A 128 -8.93 -6.81 -14.85
CA ALA A 128 -8.44 -8.18 -14.91
C ALA A 128 -8.78 -8.91 -13.61
N PHE A 129 -9.65 -9.93 -13.70
CA PHE A 129 -9.91 -10.82 -12.58
C PHE A 129 -8.70 -11.74 -12.34
N VAL A 130 -8.17 -11.71 -11.12
CA VAL A 130 -7.00 -12.48 -10.70
C VAL A 130 -7.41 -13.39 -9.54
N SER A 131 -7.39 -14.70 -9.77
CA SER A 131 -7.70 -15.72 -8.75
C SER A 131 -6.47 -16.34 -8.09
N ASN A 132 -5.31 -16.31 -8.77
CA ASN A 132 -4.07 -16.95 -8.32
C ASN A 132 -2.86 -16.00 -8.43
N GLY A 133 -3.02 -14.76 -7.97
CA GLY A 133 -1.99 -13.71 -8.10
C GLY A 133 -1.08 -13.52 -6.88
N CYS A 134 -1.39 -14.16 -5.75
CA CYS A 134 -0.66 -13.95 -4.51
C CYS A 134 0.60 -14.81 -4.42
N LEU A 135 1.77 -14.17 -4.48
CA LEU A 135 3.06 -14.85 -4.38
C LEU A 135 3.43 -15.21 -2.93
N SER A 136 3.07 -14.36 -1.97
CA SER A 136 3.36 -14.59 -0.56
C SER A 136 2.29 -15.45 0.10
N ARG A 137 2.67 -16.66 0.53
CA ARG A 137 1.78 -17.56 1.29
C ARG A 137 1.37 -16.95 2.64
N ASP A 138 2.26 -16.21 3.27
CA ASP A 138 1.99 -15.56 4.55
C ASP A 138 0.96 -14.45 4.42
N PHE A 139 0.99 -13.70 3.32
CA PHE A 139 -0.03 -12.71 3.04
C PHE A 139 -1.41 -13.35 2.90
N VAL A 140 -1.51 -14.44 2.12
CA VAL A 140 -2.78 -15.19 1.96
C VAL A 140 -3.27 -15.72 3.32
N ARG A 141 -2.38 -16.28 4.14
CA ARG A 141 -2.70 -16.77 5.49
C ARG A 141 -3.31 -15.67 6.35
N VAL A 142 -2.62 -14.54 6.44
CA VAL A 142 -3.04 -13.38 7.24
C VAL A 142 -4.40 -12.84 6.77
N CYS A 143 -4.61 -12.72 5.46
CA CYS A 143 -5.90 -12.30 4.90
C CYS A 143 -7.03 -13.30 5.18
N LYS A 144 -6.73 -14.61 5.24
CA LYS A 144 -7.68 -15.65 5.66
C LYS A 144 -7.86 -15.71 7.19
N GLY A 145 -7.25 -14.80 7.94
CA GLY A 145 -7.31 -14.76 9.39
C GLY A 145 -6.46 -15.84 10.06
N LEU A 146 -5.52 -16.47 9.36
CA LEU A 146 -4.59 -17.41 9.97
C LEU A 146 -3.34 -16.69 10.49
N GLN A 147 -2.70 -17.27 11.49
CA GLN A 147 -1.47 -16.70 12.06
C GLN A 147 -0.30 -16.75 11.06
N LEU A 148 0.58 -15.75 11.17
CA LEU A 148 1.89 -15.77 10.53
C LEU A 148 2.67 -17.01 11.00
N ARG A 149 3.46 -17.59 10.10
CA ARG A 149 4.32 -18.70 10.48
C ARG A 149 5.35 -18.24 11.52
N PRO A 150 5.74 -19.08 12.50
CA PRO A 150 6.64 -18.68 13.59
C PRO A 150 8.01 -18.16 13.10
N ASP A 151 8.54 -18.73 12.02
CA ASP A 151 9.77 -18.29 11.34
C ASP A 151 9.62 -16.88 10.75
N ALA A 152 8.49 -16.59 10.09
CA ALA A 152 8.19 -15.28 9.51
C ALA A 152 7.90 -14.21 10.58
N ALA A 153 7.22 -14.57 11.68
CA ALA A 153 6.94 -13.68 12.80
C ALA A 153 8.25 -13.21 13.50
N THR A 154 9.25 -14.09 13.56
CA THR A 154 10.57 -13.80 14.15
C THR A 154 11.39 -12.88 13.25
N ALA A 155 11.33 -13.06 11.92
CA ALA A 155 12.04 -12.23 10.94
C ALA A 155 11.51 -10.78 10.86
N LEU A 156 10.23 -10.55 11.20
CA LEU A 156 9.59 -9.22 11.24
C LEU A 156 9.88 -8.42 12.52
N GLY A 157 10.81 -8.87 13.36
CA GLY A 157 11.35 -8.08 14.47
C GLY A 157 10.32 -7.64 15.50
N GLY A 158 9.32 -8.48 15.80
CA GLY A 158 8.42 -8.25 16.94
C GLY A 158 7.66 -6.93 16.92
N GLY A 159 7.37 -6.37 15.73
CA GLY A 159 6.50 -5.21 15.62
C GLY A 159 5.15 -5.50 16.28
N LYS A 160 4.63 -4.55 17.08
CA LYS A 160 3.39 -4.69 17.87
C LYS A 160 2.19 -5.25 17.08
N TYR A 161 2.19 -5.11 15.75
CA TYR A 161 1.14 -5.56 14.83
C TYR A 161 1.21 -7.03 14.41
N SER A 162 2.35 -7.72 14.60
CA SER A 162 2.41 -9.18 14.43
C SER A 162 1.48 -9.90 15.40
N LYS A 163 1.19 -9.29 16.57
CA LYS A 163 0.30 -9.87 17.57
C LYS A 163 -1.17 -9.86 17.18
N LYS A 164 -1.63 -8.92 16.32
CA LYS A 164 -3.06 -8.84 15.92
C LYS A 164 -3.52 -10.07 15.14
N TYR A 165 -2.59 -10.80 14.53
CA TYR A 165 -2.85 -12.04 13.80
C TYR A 165 -2.48 -13.30 14.59
N ALA A 166 -2.05 -13.18 15.85
CA ALA A 166 -1.56 -14.30 16.66
C ALA A 166 -2.65 -15.05 17.44
N ASP A 167 -3.93 -14.65 17.31
CA ASP A 167 -5.02 -15.18 18.16
C ASP A 167 -6.14 -15.89 17.37
N LEU A 168 -5.93 -16.22 16.09
CA LEU A 168 -6.95 -16.86 15.25
C LEU A 168 -6.61 -18.33 14.93
N ASN A 169 -7.64 -19.18 15.01
CA ASN A 169 -7.61 -20.66 14.99
C ASN A 169 -6.84 -21.28 13.81
N GLU A 170 -6.14 -22.39 14.05
CA GLU A 170 -5.28 -23.11 13.09
C GLU A 170 -6.01 -24.02 12.08
N ASP A 171 -7.35 -24.14 12.12
CA ASP A 171 -8.09 -25.06 11.26
C ASP A 171 -8.26 -24.54 9.82
N GLY A 172 -7.15 -24.50 9.09
CA GLY A 172 -7.11 -24.28 7.64
C GLY A 172 -7.21 -25.60 6.89
N GLY A 173 -8.41 -26.00 6.48
CA GLY A 173 -8.60 -27.10 5.53
C GLY A 173 -7.77 -26.92 4.25
N LYS A 174 -7.39 -28.03 3.61
CA LYS A 174 -6.67 -28.05 2.32
C LYS A 174 -7.56 -27.49 1.21
N ASP A 175 -7.60 -26.17 1.11
CA ASP A 175 -8.24 -25.47 0.01
C ASP A 175 -7.31 -25.54 -1.21
N GLU A 176 -7.67 -26.36 -2.20
CA GLU A 176 -6.93 -26.50 -3.46
C GLU A 176 -6.91 -25.19 -4.28
N ARG A 177 -7.75 -24.21 -3.92
CA ARG A 177 -7.81 -22.85 -4.49
C ARG A 177 -7.13 -21.82 -3.59
N ALA A 178 -5.90 -22.09 -3.15
CA ALA A 178 -5.17 -21.34 -2.12
C ALA A 178 -4.74 -19.88 -2.48
N GLY A 179 -5.55 -19.13 -3.24
CA GLY A 179 -5.29 -17.73 -3.62
C GLY A 179 -6.26 -16.73 -2.95
N LEU A 180 -5.94 -15.44 -3.07
CA LEU A 180 -6.92 -14.37 -2.88
C LEU A 180 -7.47 -13.99 -4.25
N GLU A 181 -8.78 -13.81 -4.33
CA GLU A 181 -9.48 -13.39 -5.54
C GLU A 181 -9.71 -11.89 -5.51
N TYR A 182 -9.32 -11.18 -6.56
CA TYR A 182 -9.52 -9.75 -6.68
C TYR A 182 -9.60 -9.33 -8.15
N VAL A 183 -10.10 -8.11 -8.39
CA VAL A 183 -10.06 -7.47 -9.71
C VAL A 183 -8.95 -6.42 -9.66
N TYR A 184 -7.99 -6.54 -10.58
CA TYR A 184 -6.98 -5.53 -10.84
C TYR A 184 -7.54 -4.51 -11.85
N CYS A 185 -7.45 -3.22 -11.54
CA CYS A 185 -8.03 -2.13 -12.33
C CYS A 185 -6.99 -1.09 -12.70
#